data_AF-A0A0Q5UVA0-F1
#
_entry.id   AF-A0A0Q5UVA0-F1
#
_cell.length_a   1.000
_cell.length_b   1.000
_cell.length_c   1.000
_cell.angle_alpha   90.00
_cell.angle_beta   90.00
_cell.angle_gamma   90.00
#
_symmetry.space_group_name_H-M   'P 1'
#
loop_
_entity.id
_entity.type
_entity.pdbx_description
1 polymer ?
#
loop_
_entity_poly.entity_id
_entity_poly.type
_entity_poly.pdbx_seq_one_letter_code
_entity_poly.pdbx_strand_id
1 'polypeptide(L)'
;MSQKDFIMKQLFLILLLYSTGVMSQNTAINTGINTKNPGSRLTVNGSFAGDYKIVSDDVTLDDSDFYIAYNSTSSIPGDRGIIRLPEAISGPGNFKGRIYGIKNISALELMVYSERPGEKIDATGDVDYIVLPPGYYAELISKGTTTGTTWELSMLVPTKLSSKMTRLSNIAIGVPKNSSYQSLFTIGPSSSLDVVIPDSMGSFFVDKQPRALFLNFTVGLALVDSGTPVYPPGSVISYYRCELFINDMPTGIFQVVQENSKGMQFNLSGKYNFVPPPAGGYWHTFYAKISTWNSFGSANNHVLGVLSVLLSVDSITRT
;
A
#
# COMPACT_ATOMS: atom_id res chain seq x y z
N MET A 1 90.65 11.87 -4.38
CA MET A 1 89.45 11.55 -5.19
C MET A 1 89.23 12.72 -6.13
N SER A 2 89.13 12.48 -7.44
CA SER A 2 88.96 13.58 -8.40
C SER A 2 87.59 14.25 -8.18
N GLN A 3 87.50 15.56 -8.40
CA GLN A 3 86.22 16.30 -8.37
C GLN A 3 85.16 15.63 -9.29
N LYS A 4 85.62 15.05 -10.40
CA LYS A 4 84.80 14.28 -11.33
C LYS A 4 84.20 13.02 -10.68
N ASP A 5 84.97 12.31 -9.85
CA ASP A 5 84.53 11.08 -9.18
C ASP A 5 83.52 11.37 -8.07
N PHE A 6 83.67 12.51 -7.39
CA PHE A 6 82.71 12.97 -6.38
C PHE A 6 81.36 13.32 -7.02
N ILE A 7 81.40 14.07 -8.13
CA ILE A 7 80.20 14.43 -8.90
C ILE A 7 79.50 13.20 -9.48
N MET A 8 80.26 12.25 -10.04
CA MET A 8 79.68 11.02 -10.60
C MET A 8 78.98 10.15 -9.54
N LYS A 9 79.55 10.07 -8.33
CA LYS A 9 78.95 9.35 -7.20
C LYS A 9 77.67 10.02 -6.69
N GLN A 10 77.64 11.36 -6.62
CA GLN A 10 76.41 12.08 -6.23
C GLN A 10 75.30 11.93 -7.27
N LEU A 11 75.61 12.02 -8.56
CA LEU A 11 74.65 11.78 -9.64
C LEU A 11 74.10 10.36 -9.61
N PHE A 12 74.95 9.36 -9.37
CA PHE A 12 74.51 7.98 -9.22
C PHE A 12 73.59 7.78 -8.01
N LEU A 13 73.91 8.40 -6.86
CA LEU A 13 73.09 8.32 -5.66
C LEU A 13 71.72 9.00 -5.85
N ILE A 14 71.70 10.16 -6.51
CA ILE A 14 70.45 10.86 -6.86
C ILE A 14 69.60 10.00 -7.79
N LEU A 15 70.20 9.41 -8.83
CA LEU A 15 69.49 8.54 -9.77
C LEU A 15 68.92 7.29 -9.07
N LEU A 16 69.68 6.70 -8.13
CA LEU A 16 69.24 5.57 -7.32
C LEU A 16 68.05 5.97 -6.44
N LEU A 17 68.12 7.10 -5.73
CA LEU A 17 67.06 7.60 -4.87
C LEU A 17 65.79 7.98 -5.66
N TYR A 18 65.93 8.57 -6.85
CA TYR A 18 64.81 8.86 -7.74
C TYR A 18 64.14 7.58 -8.25
N SER A 19 64.92 6.57 -8.66
CA SER A 19 64.38 5.30 -9.15
C SER A 19 63.65 4.50 -8.06
N THR A 20 64.11 4.54 -6.80
CA THR A 20 63.39 3.91 -5.68
C THR A 20 62.17 4.70 -5.23
N GLY A 21 62.20 6.03 -5.35
CA GLY A 21 61.09 6.92 -4.95
C GLY A 21 59.85 6.81 -5.86
N VAL A 22 60.05 6.62 -7.18
CA VAL A 22 58.94 6.49 -8.15
C VAL A 22 58.31 5.09 -8.16
N MET A 23 59.04 4.05 -7.75
CA MET A 23 58.52 2.68 -7.63
C MET A 23 57.69 2.49 -6.35
N SER A 24 57.95 3.28 -5.29
CA SER A 24 57.22 3.23 -4.02
C SER A 24 55.78 3.75 -4.11
N GLN A 25 55.45 4.60 -5.10
CA GLN A 25 54.10 5.17 -5.24
C GLN A 25 53.15 4.28 -6.05
N ASN A 26 53.68 3.40 -6.92
CA ASN A 26 52.87 2.47 -7.71
C ASN A 26 52.49 1.18 -6.97
N THR A 27 53.01 0.97 -5.76
CA THR A 27 52.73 -0.22 -4.93
C THR A 27 51.70 0.04 -3.83
N ALA A 28 51.17 1.26 -3.71
CA ALA A 28 49.98 1.56 -2.93
C ALA A 28 48.70 1.10 -3.69
N ILE A 29 48.49 -0.21 -3.74
CA ILE A 29 47.19 -0.91 -3.69
C ILE A 29 46.10 -0.36 -4.64
N ASN A 30 46.07 -0.88 -5.86
CA ASN A 30 44.93 -0.78 -6.81
C ASN A 30 43.71 -1.65 -6.40
N THR A 31 43.51 -1.90 -5.10
CA THR A 31 42.31 -2.57 -4.59
C THR A 31 41.39 -1.51 -3.99
N GLY A 32 40.38 -1.11 -4.76
CA GLY A 32 39.41 -0.09 -4.36
C GLY A 32 38.45 -0.53 -3.24
N ILE A 33 38.54 -1.78 -2.78
CA ILE A 33 37.75 -2.27 -1.63
C ILE A 33 38.15 -1.47 -0.39
N ASN A 34 37.15 -0.96 0.33
CA ASN A 34 37.34 -0.10 1.51
C ASN A 34 38.07 1.23 1.23
N THR A 35 37.91 1.80 0.02
CA THR A 35 38.44 3.13 -0.33
C THR A 35 37.31 4.09 -0.68
N LYS A 36 37.42 5.37 -0.29
CA LYS A 36 36.42 6.41 -0.59
C LYS A 36 36.32 6.72 -2.09
N ASN A 37 37.43 6.61 -2.81
CA ASN A 37 37.54 6.86 -4.24
C ASN A 37 38.13 5.59 -4.91
N PRO A 38 37.31 4.57 -5.19
CA PRO A 38 37.81 3.32 -5.76
C PRO A 38 38.34 3.56 -7.18
N GLY A 39 39.64 3.31 -7.37
CA GLY A 39 40.29 3.34 -8.69
C GLY A 39 40.11 2.05 -9.50
N SER A 40 39.42 1.05 -8.97
CA SER A 40 39.31 -0.31 -9.53
C SER A 40 37.87 -0.82 -9.58
N ARG A 41 37.61 -1.82 -10.43
CA ARG A 41 36.33 -2.53 -10.50
C ARG A 41 36.41 -3.86 -9.74
N LEU A 42 35.42 -4.17 -8.90
CA LEU A 42 35.23 -5.51 -8.35
C LEU A 42 34.39 -6.32 -9.32
N THR A 43 34.99 -7.31 -9.99
CA THR A 43 34.27 -8.24 -10.88
C THR A 43 34.27 -9.62 -10.25
N VAL A 44 33.07 -10.19 -10.04
CA VAL A 44 32.88 -11.56 -9.58
C VAL A 44 32.39 -12.39 -10.76
N ASN A 45 33.28 -13.17 -11.39
CA ASN A 45 32.95 -14.06 -12.53
C ASN A 45 32.39 -15.42 -12.09
N GLY A 46 31.79 -15.47 -10.89
CA GLY A 46 31.23 -16.67 -10.27
C GLY A 46 30.02 -16.32 -9.39
N SER A 47 29.68 -17.18 -8.43
CA SER A 47 28.58 -16.92 -7.49
C SER A 47 29.03 -16.06 -6.31
N PHE A 48 28.20 -15.08 -5.93
CA PHE A 48 28.25 -14.43 -4.63
C PHE A 48 27.14 -15.03 -3.76
N ALA A 49 27.49 -15.55 -2.60
CA ALA A 49 26.56 -16.07 -1.60
C ALA A 49 26.91 -15.46 -0.25
N GLY A 50 26.02 -14.64 0.30
CA GLY A 50 26.08 -14.24 1.70
C GLY A 50 25.59 -15.38 2.60
N ASP A 51 25.90 -15.30 3.88
CA ASP A 51 25.41 -16.28 4.85
C ASP A 51 23.87 -16.32 4.89
N TYR A 52 23.31 -17.52 4.90
CA TYR A 52 21.87 -17.76 5.01
C TYR A 52 21.62 -18.73 6.16
N LYS A 53 20.94 -18.25 7.21
CA LYS A 53 20.60 -19.06 8.36
C LYS A 53 19.10 -19.09 8.64
N ILE A 54 18.65 -20.23 9.16
CA ILE A 54 17.31 -20.40 9.73
C ILE A 54 17.47 -20.57 11.23
N VAL A 55 16.76 -19.77 12.01
CA VAL A 55 16.81 -19.79 13.48
C VAL A 55 15.41 -19.97 14.04
N SER A 56 15.28 -20.72 15.14
CA SER A 56 13.98 -21.01 15.77
C SER A 56 13.85 -20.45 17.19
N ASP A 57 14.99 -20.13 17.82
CA ASP A 57 15.09 -19.57 19.17
C ASP A 57 15.68 -18.16 19.12
N ASP A 58 15.73 -17.52 20.29
CA ASP A 58 16.38 -16.22 20.45
C ASP A 58 17.86 -16.28 20.02
N VAL A 59 18.31 -15.27 19.28
CA VAL A 59 19.68 -15.23 18.77
C VAL A 59 20.24 -13.81 18.75
N THR A 60 21.51 -13.70 19.12
CA THR A 60 22.32 -12.50 18.86
C THR A 60 23.08 -12.71 17.57
N LEU A 61 22.91 -11.79 16.63
CA LEU A 61 23.62 -11.80 15.36
C LEU A 61 25.06 -11.33 15.56
N ASP A 62 25.92 -11.78 14.67
CA ASP A 62 27.30 -11.37 14.64
C ASP A 62 27.70 -10.77 13.29
N ASP A 63 28.99 -10.64 13.13
CA ASP A 63 29.66 -9.93 12.07
C ASP A 63 29.75 -10.77 10.76
N SER A 64 29.42 -12.06 10.83
CA SER A 64 29.39 -13.02 9.72
C SER A 64 28.00 -13.22 9.11
N ASP A 65 26.95 -12.85 9.84
CA ASP A 65 25.57 -13.01 9.39
C ASP A 65 25.20 -12.02 8.28
N PHE A 66 24.35 -12.47 7.35
CA PHE A 66 23.83 -11.63 6.26
C PHE A 66 22.32 -11.75 6.09
N TYR A 67 21.79 -12.98 5.95
CA TYR A 67 20.36 -13.23 5.80
C TYR A 67 19.86 -14.25 6.82
N ILE A 68 18.80 -13.88 7.54
CA ILE A 68 18.22 -14.67 8.63
C ILE A 68 16.75 -14.91 8.35
N ALA A 69 16.33 -16.18 8.35
CA ALA A 69 14.92 -16.57 8.39
C ALA A 69 14.56 -17.07 9.79
N TYR A 70 13.77 -16.30 10.52
CA TYR A 70 13.25 -16.69 11.83
C TYR A 70 12.01 -17.56 11.68
N ASN A 71 12.06 -18.78 12.23
CA ASN A 71 11.01 -19.79 12.16
C ASN A 71 10.82 -20.46 13.52
N SER A 72 10.12 -19.78 14.44
CA SER A 72 9.73 -20.39 15.71
C SER A 72 8.80 -21.58 15.49
N THR A 73 9.02 -22.64 16.26
CA THR A 73 8.09 -23.78 16.35
C THR A 73 7.06 -23.61 17.47
N SER A 74 7.20 -22.56 18.29
CA SER A 74 6.22 -22.22 19.32
C SER A 74 4.91 -21.78 18.68
N SER A 75 3.80 -22.27 19.24
CA SER A 75 2.43 -21.90 18.84
C SER A 75 1.65 -21.27 20.00
N ILE A 76 2.34 -20.94 21.09
CA ILE A 76 1.72 -20.36 22.28
C ILE A 76 1.38 -18.89 21.99
N PRO A 77 0.10 -18.50 22.08
CA PRO A 77 -0.29 -17.11 21.86
C PRO A 77 0.40 -16.18 22.87
N GLY A 78 1.03 -15.12 22.36
CA GLY A 78 1.74 -14.12 23.19
C GLY A 78 3.23 -14.39 23.37
N ASP A 79 3.72 -15.57 22.97
CA ASP A 79 5.15 -15.84 22.85
C ASP A 79 5.75 -15.05 21.67
N ARG A 80 7.00 -14.63 21.83
CA ARG A 80 7.69 -13.74 20.88
C ARG A 80 9.15 -14.14 20.79
N GLY A 81 9.62 -14.31 19.56
CA GLY A 81 11.04 -14.50 19.31
C GLY A 81 11.83 -13.21 19.45
N ILE A 82 13.11 -13.32 19.78
CA ILE A 82 14.01 -12.17 19.88
C ILE A 82 15.25 -12.37 19.01
N ILE A 83 15.50 -11.42 18.12
CA ILE A 83 16.80 -11.25 17.47
C ILE A 83 17.49 -10.01 18.04
N ARG A 84 18.76 -10.13 18.39
CA ARG A 84 19.59 -8.99 18.79
C ARG A 84 20.62 -8.70 17.71
N LEU A 85 20.63 -7.46 17.23
CA LEU A 85 21.65 -6.96 16.33
C LEU A 85 22.98 -6.85 17.09
N PRO A 86 24.14 -7.05 16.43
CA PRO A 86 25.43 -7.04 17.11
C PRO A 86 25.69 -5.72 17.86
N GLU A 87 26.46 -5.75 18.95
CA GLU A 87 26.90 -4.53 19.63
C GLU A 87 27.76 -3.67 18.69
N ALA A 88 27.54 -2.34 18.68
CA ALA A 88 28.33 -1.46 17.85
C ALA A 88 29.78 -1.35 18.36
N ILE A 89 30.73 -1.65 17.47
CA ILE A 89 32.18 -1.69 17.79
C ILE A 89 32.85 -0.37 17.38
N SER A 90 33.69 0.20 18.25
CA SER A 90 34.59 1.32 17.89
C SER A 90 35.92 0.82 17.30
N GLY A 91 36.47 1.55 16.33
CA GLY A 91 37.81 1.27 15.80
C GLY A 91 37.85 0.14 14.77
N PRO A 92 38.99 -0.57 14.63
CA PRO A 92 39.11 -1.70 13.70
C PRO A 92 38.04 -2.77 13.99
N GLY A 93 37.25 -3.13 12.98
CA GLY A 93 36.11 -4.04 13.13
C GLY A 93 34.74 -3.36 13.25
N ASN A 94 34.68 -2.02 13.25
CA ASN A 94 33.42 -1.31 13.06
C ASN A 94 32.77 -1.71 11.73
N PHE A 95 31.51 -2.12 11.79
CA PHE A 95 30.78 -2.69 10.67
C PHE A 95 29.80 -1.69 10.04
N LYS A 96 30.18 -0.40 9.99
CA LYS A 96 29.41 0.64 9.29
C LYS A 96 29.01 0.20 7.89
N GLY A 97 27.71 0.33 7.59
CA GLY A 97 27.14 -0.05 6.30
C GLY A 97 26.87 -1.55 6.14
N ARG A 98 27.14 -2.38 7.15
CA ARG A 98 26.75 -3.80 7.13
C ARG A 98 25.23 -3.91 7.17
N ILE A 99 24.72 -4.82 6.33
CA ILE A 99 23.30 -5.05 6.10
C ILE A 99 22.91 -6.40 6.69
N TYR A 100 21.79 -6.42 7.42
CA TYR A 100 21.15 -7.63 7.92
C TYR A 100 19.74 -7.73 7.35
N GLY A 101 19.49 -8.78 6.56
CA GLY A 101 18.16 -9.12 6.10
C GLY A 101 17.51 -10.11 7.07
N ILE A 102 16.39 -9.74 7.67
CA ILE A 102 15.67 -10.59 8.62
C ILE A 102 14.26 -10.85 8.09
N LYS A 103 13.91 -12.12 7.90
CA LYS A 103 12.59 -12.56 7.48
C LYS A 103 11.91 -13.35 8.59
N ASN A 104 10.72 -12.94 9.01
CA ASN A 104 9.89 -13.73 9.91
C ASN A 104 8.98 -14.66 9.10
N ILE A 105 9.29 -15.95 9.10
CA ILE A 105 8.46 -16.99 8.48
C ILE A 105 7.64 -17.79 9.49
N SER A 106 7.70 -17.42 10.77
CA SER A 106 6.91 -18.02 11.84
C SER A 106 5.49 -17.47 11.88
N ALA A 107 4.64 -18.07 12.72
CA ALA A 107 3.28 -17.58 13.01
C ALA A 107 3.23 -16.51 14.12
N LEU A 108 4.36 -16.22 14.78
CA LEU A 108 4.44 -15.31 15.92
C LEU A 108 5.12 -14.00 15.55
N GLU A 109 4.91 -12.95 16.34
CA GLU A 109 5.68 -11.71 16.21
C GLU A 109 7.14 -11.96 16.61
N LEU A 110 8.06 -11.33 15.87
CA LEU A 110 9.48 -11.32 16.17
C LEU A 110 9.91 -9.92 16.61
N MET A 111 10.64 -9.81 17.70
CA MET A 111 11.22 -8.55 18.15
C MET A 111 12.69 -8.49 17.73
N VAL A 112 13.10 -7.36 17.17
CA VAL A 112 14.51 -7.11 16.83
C VAL A 112 15.02 -5.95 17.67
N TYR A 113 16.01 -6.22 18.52
CA TYR A 113 16.65 -5.26 19.42
C TYR A 113 18.09 -4.99 18.96
N SER A 114 18.68 -3.90 19.45
CA SER A 114 20.13 -3.80 19.57
C SER A 114 20.59 -4.65 20.78
N GLU A 115 21.72 -5.36 20.68
CA GLU A 115 22.26 -6.16 21.81
C GLU A 115 22.57 -5.27 23.03
N ARG A 116 23.23 -4.14 22.80
CA ARG A 116 23.68 -3.25 23.87
C ARG A 116 22.56 -2.32 24.35
N PRO A 117 22.30 -2.23 25.66
CA PRO A 117 21.38 -1.23 26.21
C PRO A 117 21.82 0.21 25.87
N GLY A 118 20.88 1.02 25.40
CA GLY A 118 21.11 2.42 25.03
C GLY A 118 21.45 2.63 23.55
N GLU A 119 21.69 1.56 22.80
CA GLU A 119 21.67 1.60 21.34
C GLU A 119 20.23 1.57 20.80
N LYS A 120 19.96 2.39 19.78
CA LYS A 120 18.63 2.57 19.18
C LYS A 120 18.65 2.29 17.69
N ILE A 121 17.47 2.01 17.15
CA ILE A 121 17.19 1.82 15.73
C ILE A 121 16.47 3.06 15.19
N ASP A 122 17.00 3.65 14.12
CA ASP A 122 16.37 4.72 13.35
C ASP A 122 15.22 4.14 12.52
N ALA A 123 13.98 4.38 12.93
CA ALA A 123 12.79 3.95 12.20
C ALA A 123 11.89 5.17 11.90
N THR A 124 10.66 5.22 12.43
CA THR A 124 9.86 6.46 12.46
C THR A 124 10.28 7.33 13.66
N GLY A 125 11.60 7.54 13.80
CA GLY A 125 12.27 7.99 15.02
C GLY A 125 13.05 6.89 15.74
N ASP A 126 13.81 7.26 16.77
CA ASP A 126 14.63 6.34 17.55
C ASP A 126 13.78 5.39 18.40
N VAL A 127 13.94 4.08 18.20
CA VAL A 127 13.25 3.05 18.96
C VAL A 127 14.24 2.04 19.57
N ASP A 128 13.86 1.42 20.70
CA ASP A 128 14.65 0.34 21.33
C ASP A 128 14.59 -0.97 20.55
N TYR A 129 13.48 -1.19 19.83
CA TYR A 129 13.24 -2.39 19.06
C TYR A 129 12.23 -2.12 17.96
N ILE A 130 12.22 -3.02 16.98
CA ILE A 130 11.15 -3.12 15.98
C ILE A 130 10.40 -4.43 16.17
N VAL A 131 9.12 -4.42 15.84
CA VAL A 131 8.30 -5.64 15.74
C VAL A 131 8.24 -6.03 14.28
N LEU A 132 8.66 -7.25 13.97
CA LEU A 132 8.55 -7.86 12.66
C LEU A 132 7.38 -8.87 12.68
N PRO A 133 6.21 -8.53 12.11
CA PRO A 133 5.05 -9.41 12.12
C PRO A 133 5.28 -10.73 11.34
N PRO A 134 4.45 -11.75 11.56
CA PRO A 134 4.44 -12.96 10.75
C PRO A 134 4.41 -12.65 9.25
N GLY A 135 5.33 -13.24 8.48
CA GLY A 135 5.40 -13.07 7.04
C GLY A 135 6.01 -11.76 6.55
N TYR A 136 6.69 -10.98 7.41
CA TYR A 136 7.38 -9.75 7.02
C TYR A 136 8.91 -9.94 6.87
N TYR A 137 9.53 -9.01 6.16
CA TYR A 137 10.97 -8.86 6.00
C TYR A 137 11.39 -7.46 6.47
N ALA A 138 12.49 -7.39 7.22
CA ALA A 138 13.18 -6.17 7.60
C ALA A 138 14.61 -6.16 7.07
N GLU A 139 15.07 -4.99 6.65
CA GLU A 139 16.47 -4.73 6.33
C GLU A 139 17.03 -3.68 7.28
N LEU A 140 18.08 -4.05 8.02
CA LEU A 140 18.75 -3.20 8.98
C LEU A 140 20.17 -2.90 8.51
N ILE A 141 20.58 -1.63 8.64
CA ILE A 141 21.92 -1.16 8.24
C ILE A 141 22.62 -0.56 9.45
N SER A 142 23.88 -0.94 9.69
CA SER A 142 24.68 -0.30 10.73
C SER A 142 25.09 1.12 10.33
N LYS A 143 24.83 2.11 11.18
CA LYS A 143 25.24 3.51 10.96
C LYS A 143 26.73 3.74 11.28
N GLY A 144 27.36 2.80 11.98
CA GLY A 144 28.76 2.85 12.41
C GLY A 144 29.02 3.74 13.63
N THR A 145 27.98 4.34 14.21
CA THR A 145 28.01 5.00 15.53
C THR A 145 28.02 3.93 16.64
N THR A 146 28.51 4.29 17.83
CA THR A 146 28.67 3.35 18.96
C THR A 146 27.76 3.63 20.16
N THR A 147 26.96 4.71 20.08
CA THR A 147 25.98 5.11 21.10
C THR A 147 24.82 5.84 20.43
N GLY A 148 23.67 5.91 21.11
CA GLY A 148 22.45 6.49 20.56
C GLY A 148 21.93 5.64 19.41
N THR A 149 21.61 6.25 18.27
CA THR A 149 21.14 5.54 17.09
C THR A 149 22.29 4.86 16.35
N THR A 150 22.39 3.54 16.47
CA THR A 150 23.47 2.73 15.87
C THR A 150 23.01 1.94 14.65
N TRP A 151 21.71 1.74 14.52
CA TRP A 151 21.07 0.99 13.44
C TRP A 151 20.06 1.84 12.69
N GLU A 152 19.85 1.53 11.42
CA GLU A 152 18.83 2.12 10.56
C GLU A 152 17.90 1.02 10.03
N LEU A 153 16.59 1.22 10.15
CA LEU A 153 15.59 0.40 9.48
C LEU A 153 15.39 0.94 8.05
N SER A 154 16.07 0.33 7.09
CA SER A 154 15.98 0.76 5.69
C SER A 154 14.70 0.25 5.00
N MET A 155 14.24 -0.94 5.38
CA MET A 155 13.06 -1.55 4.78
C MET A 155 12.28 -2.38 5.81
N LEU A 156 10.95 -2.27 5.77
CA LEU A 156 10.03 -3.16 6.49
C LEU A 156 8.83 -3.46 5.59
N VAL A 157 8.74 -4.68 5.06
CA VAL A 157 7.72 -5.05 4.06
C VAL A 157 7.13 -6.44 4.29
N PRO A 158 5.86 -6.67 3.91
CA PRO A 158 5.30 -8.01 3.87
C PRO A 158 5.95 -8.82 2.73
N THR A 159 6.26 -10.09 2.99
CA THR A 159 6.87 -11.02 2.01
C THR A 159 5.84 -11.57 1.03
N LYS A 160 4.56 -11.41 1.34
CA LYS A 160 3.44 -11.69 0.45
C LYS A 160 2.49 -10.49 0.49
N LEU A 161 2.34 -9.81 -0.64
CA LEU A 161 1.26 -8.84 -0.80
C LEU A 161 -0.03 -9.63 -1.03
N SER A 162 -0.92 -9.64 -0.05
CA SER A 162 -2.28 -10.12 -0.27
C SER A 162 -3.26 -8.95 -0.22
N SER A 163 -4.35 -9.09 -0.94
CA SER A 163 -5.45 -8.13 -0.94
C SER A 163 -6.71 -8.92 -0.68
N LYS A 164 -7.42 -8.56 0.38
CA LYS A 164 -8.68 -9.19 0.75
C LYS A 164 -9.81 -8.27 0.35
N MET A 165 -10.71 -8.77 -0.51
CA MET A 165 -11.99 -8.13 -0.75
C MET A 165 -12.98 -8.53 0.35
N THR A 166 -13.58 -7.55 1.01
CA THR A 166 -14.56 -7.76 2.07
C THR A 166 -15.84 -7.02 1.72
N ARG A 167 -16.97 -7.73 1.72
CA ARG A 167 -18.30 -7.14 1.56
C ARG A 167 -18.68 -6.38 2.82
N LEU A 168 -18.89 -5.09 2.69
CA LEU A 168 -19.25 -4.21 3.80
C LEU A 168 -20.77 -4.10 3.97
N SER A 169 -21.52 -4.12 2.86
CA SER A 169 -22.98 -4.09 2.88
C SER A 169 -23.57 -4.65 1.60
N ASN A 170 -24.78 -5.19 1.69
CA ASN A 170 -25.51 -5.76 0.56
C ASN A 170 -27.02 -5.64 0.78
N ILE A 171 -27.68 -4.95 -0.13
CA ILE A 171 -29.12 -4.76 -0.19
C ILE A 171 -29.60 -5.50 -1.43
N ALA A 172 -30.57 -6.40 -1.27
CA ALA A 172 -31.13 -7.17 -2.37
C ALA A 172 -32.64 -7.34 -2.16
N ILE A 173 -33.42 -6.80 -3.08
CA ILE A 173 -34.88 -6.83 -3.08
C ILE A 173 -35.35 -7.15 -4.50
N GLY A 174 -36.39 -7.97 -4.60
CA GLY A 174 -37.03 -8.31 -5.87
C GLY A 174 -38.51 -8.58 -5.66
N VAL A 175 -39.33 -7.97 -6.51
CA VAL A 175 -40.77 -8.20 -6.54
C VAL A 175 -41.05 -9.56 -7.21
N PRO A 176 -41.82 -10.46 -6.57
CA PRO A 176 -42.21 -11.72 -7.21
C PRO A 176 -43.04 -11.49 -8.47
N LYS A 177 -43.03 -12.46 -9.39
CA LYS A 177 -43.88 -12.42 -10.58
C LYS A 177 -45.35 -12.25 -10.19
N ASN A 178 -46.10 -11.43 -10.94
CA ASN A 178 -47.51 -11.14 -10.72
C ASN A 178 -47.85 -10.45 -9.39
N SER A 179 -46.88 -9.81 -8.73
CA SER A 179 -47.10 -8.99 -7.53
C SER A 179 -47.08 -7.51 -7.85
N SER A 180 -47.70 -6.70 -6.97
CA SER A 180 -47.62 -5.24 -7.03
C SER A 180 -46.18 -4.75 -6.77
N TYR A 181 -45.89 -3.52 -7.20
CA TYR A 181 -44.60 -2.86 -6.94
C TYR A 181 -44.25 -2.86 -5.45
N GLN A 182 -42.96 -3.06 -5.13
CA GLN A 182 -42.48 -3.06 -3.74
C GLN A 182 -42.76 -1.72 -3.06
N SER A 183 -42.38 -0.66 -3.77
CA SER A 183 -42.43 0.73 -3.32
C SER A 183 -42.76 1.62 -4.51
N LEU A 184 -43.51 2.68 -4.26
CA LEU A 184 -43.86 3.72 -5.22
C LEU A 184 -43.21 5.04 -4.82
N PHE A 185 -42.71 5.79 -5.79
CA PHE A 185 -42.17 7.12 -5.55
C PHE A 185 -42.36 8.02 -6.76
N THR A 186 -42.40 9.33 -6.53
CA THR A 186 -42.58 10.34 -7.57
C THR A 186 -41.27 11.06 -7.80
N ILE A 187 -40.89 11.25 -9.07
CA ILE A 187 -39.83 12.16 -9.49
C ILE A 187 -40.52 13.40 -10.07
N GLY A 188 -40.26 14.58 -9.49
CA GLY A 188 -40.84 15.89 -9.87
C GLY A 188 -41.78 16.51 -8.83
N PRO A 189 -41.88 17.87 -8.68
CA PRO A 189 -41.74 18.91 -9.71
C PRO A 189 -40.48 19.82 -9.65
N SER A 190 -40.47 20.89 -10.46
CA SER A 190 -39.40 21.74 -11.04
C SER A 190 -38.21 22.27 -10.21
N SER A 191 -38.05 21.92 -8.94
CA SER A 191 -36.84 22.25 -8.17
C SER A 191 -35.88 21.05 -8.13
N SER A 192 -35.26 20.73 -9.28
CA SER A 192 -34.03 19.95 -9.54
C SER A 192 -33.44 18.94 -8.51
N LEU A 193 -34.21 18.35 -7.61
CA LEU A 193 -33.68 17.49 -6.55
C LEU A 193 -33.75 16.03 -6.99
N ASP A 194 -32.59 15.39 -7.05
CA ASP A 194 -32.49 13.94 -7.22
C ASP A 194 -33.26 13.23 -6.09
N VAL A 195 -34.12 12.28 -6.44
CA VAL A 195 -34.97 11.54 -5.50
C VAL A 195 -34.28 10.23 -5.11
N VAL A 196 -34.20 9.93 -3.81
CA VAL A 196 -33.67 8.64 -3.34
C VAL A 196 -34.58 7.52 -3.85
N ILE A 197 -34.00 6.53 -4.52
CA ILE A 197 -34.75 5.34 -4.92
C ILE A 197 -35.11 4.57 -3.63
N PRO A 198 -36.41 4.31 -3.36
CA PRO A 198 -36.81 3.53 -2.20
C PRO A 198 -36.08 2.21 -2.15
N ASP A 199 -35.82 1.74 -0.93
CA ASP A 199 -35.16 0.46 -0.70
C ASP A 199 -33.70 0.35 -1.20
N SER A 200 -33.12 1.43 -1.71
CA SER A 200 -31.70 1.48 -2.09
C SER A 200 -30.77 1.97 -0.98
N MET A 201 -31.29 2.31 0.20
CA MET A 201 -30.50 2.90 1.29
C MET A 201 -29.98 1.87 2.28
N GLY A 202 -28.68 1.93 2.54
CA GLY A 202 -28.03 1.14 3.58
C GLY A 202 -26.94 1.91 4.31
N SER A 203 -26.27 1.21 5.22
CA SER A 203 -25.09 1.70 5.90
C SER A 203 -23.96 0.68 5.91
N PHE A 204 -22.73 1.18 6.02
CA PHE A 204 -21.53 0.37 6.21
C PHE A 204 -20.55 1.07 7.16
N PHE A 205 -19.69 0.28 7.81
CA PHE A 205 -18.66 0.79 8.70
C PHE A 205 -17.29 0.74 8.02
N VAL A 206 -16.50 1.80 8.16
CA VAL A 206 -15.09 1.82 7.77
C VAL A 206 -14.26 2.36 8.94
N ASP A 207 -13.08 1.78 9.13
CA ASP A 207 -12.08 2.31 10.08
C ASP A 207 -11.46 3.63 9.57
N LYS A 208 -10.45 4.14 10.27
CA LYS A 208 -9.78 5.40 9.92
C LYS A 208 -8.89 5.35 8.66
N GLN A 209 -8.75 4.20 8.00
CA GLN A 209 -7.80 4.03 6.90
C GLN A 209 -8.46 4.32 5.53
N PRO A 210 -7.84 5.16 4.69
CA PRO A 210 -8.27 5.34 3.30
C PRO A 210 -8.30 4.01 2.55
N ARG A 211 -9.37 3.77 1.79
CA ARG A 211 -9.54 2.53 1.03
C ARG A 211 -10.38 2.71 -0.21
N ALA A 212 -10.17 1.84 -1.19
CA ALA A 212 -11.03 1.76 -2.37
C ALA A 212 -12.31 0.99 -2.03
N LEU A 213 -13.45 1.60 -2.32
CA LEU A 213 -14.77 0.98 -2.30
C LEU A 213 -15.17 0.60 -3.73
N PHE A 214 -15.74 -0.58 -3.89
CA PHE A 214 -16.35 -1.05 -5.12
C PHE A 214 -17.84 -1.09 -4.89
N LEU A 215 -18.54 -0.28 -5.67
CA LEU A 215 -19.98 -0.12 -5.59
C LEU A 215 -20.59 -0.83 -6.79
N ASN A 216 -21.55 -1.72 -6.56
CA ASN A 216 -22.32 -2.37 -7.61
C ASN A 216 -23.80 -2.09 -7.37
N PHE A 217 -24.48 -1.58 -8.39
CA PHE A 217 -25.88 -1.25 -8.32
C PHE A 217 -26.62 -1.75 -9.55
N THR A 218 -27.75 -2.38 -9.33
CA THR A 218 -28.72 -2.71 -10.37
C THR A 218 -30.11 -2.43 -9.84
N VAL A 219 -30.91 -1.71 -10.62
CA VAL A 219 -32.31 -1.47 -10.27
C VAL A 219 -33.20 -1.67 -11.48
N GLY A 220 -34.33 -2.31 -11.26
CA GLY A 220 -35.44 -2.38 -12.21
C GLY A 220 -36.55 -1.47 -11.74
N LEU A 221 -36.96 -0.53 -12.59
CA LEU A 221 -38.03 0.43 -12.34
C LEU A 221 -39.10 0.29 -13.41
N ALA A 222 -40.35 0.55 -13.02
CA ALA A 222 -41.47 0.64 -13.94
C ALA A 222 -42.16 1.98 -13.81
N LEU A 223 -42.52 2.59 -14.93
CA LEU A 223 -43.47 3.68 -14.99
C LEU A 223 -44.84 3.17 -14.62
N VAL A 224 -45.47 3.86 -13.68
CA VAL A 224 -46.83 3.57 -13.24
C VAL A 224 -47.74 4.47 -14.05
N ASP A 225 -48.73 3.89 -14.72
CA ASP A 225 -49.64 4.62 -15.58
C ASP A 225 -50.38 5.71 -14.80
N SER A 226 -49.94 6.96 -14.94
CA SER A 226 -50.63 8.14 -14.44
C SER A 226 -51.62 8.68 -15.47
N GLY A 227 -52.26 7.83 -16.26
CA GLY A 227 -53.22 8.27 -17.30
C GLY A 227 -52.66 9.28 -18.31
N THR A 228 -51.34 9.52 -18.33
CA THR A 228 -50.68 10.45 -19.23
C THR A 228 -50.56 9.78 -20.60
N PRO A 229 -51.05 10.42 -21.67
CA PRO A 229 -50.96 9.86 -23.01
C PRO A 229 -49.50 9.60 -23.36
N VAL A 230 -49.20 8.37 -23.78
CA VAL A 230 -47.93 8.04 -24.44
C VAL A 230 -47.85 8.94 -25.67
N TYR A 231 -46.96 9.92 -25.63
CA TYR A 231 -46.77 10.83 -26.74
C TYR A 231 -46.33 10.04 -27.99
N PRO A 232 -46.81 10.40 -29.20
CA PRO A 232 -46.33 9.80 -30.43
C PRO A 232 -44.80 9.88 -30.53
N PRO A 233 -44.14 8.97 -31.27
CA PRO A 233 -42.72 9.07 -31.57
C PRO A 233 -42.37 10.46 -32.09
N GLY A 234 -41.58 11.22 -31.33
CA GLY A 234 -41.10 12.56 -31.70
C GLY A 234 -41.66 13.77 -30.92
N SER A 235 -42.52 13.61 -29.91
CA SER A 235 -43.07 14.80 -29.21
C SER A 235 -42.32 15.20 -27.93
N VAL A 236 -41.94 14.26 -27.05
CA VAL A 236 -41.08 14.52 -25.86
C VAL A 236 -40.42 13.20 -25.45
N ILE A 237 -39.09 13.15 -25.33
CA ILE A 237 -38.37 11.95 -24.84
C ILE A 237 -37.88 12.23 -23.43
N SER A 238 -38.14 11.34 -22.48
CA SER A 238 -37.58 11.44 -21.12
C SER A 238 -36.25 10.71 -21.02
N TYR A 239 -35.36 11.29 -20.23
CA TYR A 239 -34.11 10.72 -19.81
C TYR A 239 -34.10 10.63 -18.29
N TYR A 240 -33.41 9.62 -17.79
CA TYR A 240 -33.27 9.38 -16.36
C TYR A 240 -31.82 9.18 -16.03
N ARG A 241 -31.31 9.90 -15.04
CA ARG A 241 -29.98 9.69 -14.47
C ARG A 241 -30.14 9.00 -13.13
N CYS A 242 -29.49 7.87 -12.96
CA CYS A 242 -29.31 7.24 -11.67
C CYS A 242 -27.84 7.38 -11.24
N GLU A 243 -27.60 7.82 -10.01
CA GLU A 243 -26.25 8.02 -9.46
C GLU A 243 -26.16 7.49 -8.02
N LEU A 244 -24.99 6.95 -7.67
CA LEU A 244 -24.70 6.51 -6.30
C LEU A 244 -24.15 7.65 -5.46
N PHE A 245 -24.60 7.67 -4.21
CA PHE A 245 -24.21 8.65 -3.20
C PHE A 245 -23.65 7.93 -1.97
N ILE A 246 -22.67 8.57 -1.32
CA ILE A 246 -22.18 8.20 0.00
C ILE A 246 -22.25 9.46 0.89
N ASN A 247 -22.94 9.39 2.02
CA ASN A 247 -23.17 10.52 2.93
C ASN A 247 -23.64 11.80 2.20
N ASP A 248 -24.65 11.67 1.33
CA ASP A 248 -25.17 12.74 0.45
C ASP A 248 -24.18 13.33 -0.57
N MET A 249 -22.97 12.79 -0.68
CA MET A 249 -21.99 13.20 -1.70
C MET A 249 -22.08 12.30 -2.95
N PRO A 250 -22.15 12.88 -4.16
CA PRO A 250 -22.16 12.10 -5.39
C PRO A 250 -20.83 11.38 -5.59
N THR A 251 -20.90 10.11 -5.99
CA THR A 251 -19.69 9.30 -6.24
C THR A 251 -19.11 9.49 -7.64
N GLY A 252 -19.87 10.09 -8.56
CA GLY A 252 -19.55 10.12 -9.99
C GLY A 252 -19.83 8.80 -10.72
N ILE A 253 -20.37 7.79 -10.04
CA ILE A 253 -20.82 6.54 -10.63
C ILE A 253 -22.30 6.68 -10.97
N PHE A 254 -22.59 6.92 -12.24
CA PHE A 254 -23.94 7.15 -12.73
C PHE A 254 -24.18 6.48 -14.08
N GLN A 255 -25.46 6.31 -14.41
CA GLN A 255 -25.91 5.90 -15.74
C GLN A 255 -27.09 6.76 -16.14
N VAL A 256 -27.13 7.14 -17.43
CA VAL A 256 -28.28 7.80 -18.05
C VAL A 256 -28.99 6.81 -18.96
N VAL A 257 -30.30 6.69 -18.82
CA VAL A 257 -31.15 5.83 -19.65
C VAL A 257 -32.24 6.67 -20.30
N GLN A 258 -32.48 6.42 -21.58
CA GLN A 258 -33.59 7.00 -22.32
C GLN A 258 -34.86 6.16 -22.11
N GLU A 259 -36.00 6.82 -21.95
CA GLU A 259 -37.32 6.17 -21.96
C GLU A 259 -37.61 5.55 -23.33
N ASN A 260 -37.58 4.23 -23.41
CA ASN A 260 -37.97 3.50 -24.62
C ASN A 260 -39.22 2.64 -24.39
N SER A 261 -39.61 2.42 -23.14
CA SER A 261 -40.76 1.62 -22.73
C SER A 261 -41.19 2.03 -21.32
N LYS A 262 -42.28 1.45 -20.81
CA LYS A 262 -42.70 1.61 -19.41
C LYS A 262 -41.76 0.94 -18.41
N GLY A 263 -40.76 0.17 -18.84
CA GLY A 263 -39.75 -0.44 -18.00
C GLY A 263 -38.37 0.20 -18.20
N MET A 264 -37.63 0.35 -17.11
CA MET A 264 -36.27 0.86 -17.08
C MET A 264 -35.37 -0.02 -16.23
N GLN A 265 -34.12 -0.19 -16.65
CA GLN A 265 -33.10 -0.88 -15.89
C GLN A 265 -31.84 -0.04 -15.86
N PHE A 266 -31.27 0.12 -14.66
CA PHE A 266 -29.92 0.65 -14.50
C PHE A 266 -29.00 -0.45 -14.01
N ASN A 267 -27.78 -0.47 -14.53
CA ASN A 267 -26.70 -1.35 -14.11
C ASN A 267 -25.41 -0.54 -14.12
N LEU A 268 -24.93 -0.19 -12.93
CA LEU A 268 -23.78 0.67 -12.74
C LEU A 268 -22.87 0.09 -11.66
N SER A 269 -21.59 0.07 -11.98
CA SER A 269 -20.53 -0.42 -11.09
C SER A 269 -19.33 0.50 -11.19
N GLY A 270 -18.65 0.76 -10.07
CA GLY A 270 -17.47 1.61 -10.11
C GLY A 270 -16.64 1.58 -8.84
N LYS A 271 -15.44 2.11 -8.97
CA LYS A 271 -14.50 2.30 -7.85
C LYS A 271 -14.65 3.72 -7.32
N TYR A 272 -14.78 3.85 -6.00
CA TYR A 272 -14.76 5.12 -5.27
C TYR A 272 -13.61 5.12 -4.26
N ASN A 273 -12.69 6.08 -4.36
CA ASN A 273 -11.60 6.25 -3.39
C ASN A 273 -12.16 6.94 -2.15
N PHE A 274 -12.36 6.18 -1.08
CA PHE A 274 -12.93 6.70 0.15
C PHE A 274 -11.86 7.10 1.16
N VAL A 275 -11.97 8.33 1.65
CA VAL A 275 -11.13 8.87 2.73
C VAL A 275 -12.05 9.12 3.93
N PRO A 276 -12.00 8.26 4.97
CA PRO A 276 -12.82 8.45 6.17
C PRO A 276 -12.32 9.66 6.97
N PRO A 277 -13.17 10.25 7.83
CA PRO A 277 -12.75 11.27 8.77
C PRO A 277 -11.64 10.75 9.71
N PRO A 278 -10.74 11.62 10.21
CA PRO A 278 -9.55 11.19 10.97
C PRO A 278 -9.84 10.55 12.34
N ALA A 279 -11.07 10.62 12.85
CA ALA A 279 -11.40 10.29 14.24
C ALA A 279 -12.06 8.90 14.43
N GLY A 280 -11.30 7.81 14.33
CA GLY A 280 -11.83 6.47 14.57
C GLY A 280 -12.77 5.97 13.46
N GLY A 281 -13.35 4.78 13.63
CA GLY A 281 -14.23 4.19 12.61
C GLY A 281 -15.65 4.74 12.69
N TYR A 282 -16.26 4.96 11.53
CA TYR A 282 -17.58 5.60 11.41
C TYR A 282 -18.53 4.79 10.53
N TRP A 283 -19.82 4.94 10.82
CA TRP A 283 -20.89 4.47 9.94
C TRP A 283 -21.16 5.50 8.85
N HIS A 284 -21.27 5.01 7.63
CA HIS A 284 -21.56 5.80 6.43
C HIS A 284 -22.82 5.30 5.76
N THR A 285 -23.61 6.23 5.22
CA THR A 285 -24.79 5.90 4.43
C THR A 285 -24.45 5.81 2.95
N PHE A 286 -25.14 4.93 2.23
CA PHE A 286 -25.05 4.83 0.78
C PHE A 286 -26.42 4.50 0.19
N TYR A 287 -26.70 5.08 -0.97
CA TYR A 287 -27.95 4.92 -1.69
C TYR A 287 -27.83 5.39 -3.13
N ALA A 288 -28.82 5.06 -3.94
CA ALA A 288 -28.98 5.60 -5.28
C ALA A 288 -30.01 6.73 -5.28
N LYS A 289 -29.72 7.82 -6.00
CA LYS A 289 -30.72 8.83 -6.34
C LYS A 289 -30.98 8.84 -7.84
N ILE A 290 -32.18 9.24 -8.22
CA ILE A 290 -32.64 9.32 -9.60
C ILE A 290 -33.23 10.70 -9.90
N SER A 291 -32.88 11.25 -11.05
CA SER A 291 -33.49 12.46 -11.62
C SER A 291 -33.95 12.22 -13.05
N THR A 292 -34.85 13.07 -13.52
CA THR A 292 -35.40 13.00 -14.87
C THR A 292 -35.46 14.37 -15.53
N TRP A 293 -35.23 14.39 -16.84
CA TRP A 293 -35.45 15.54 -17.70
C TRP A 293 -35.97 15.05 -19.06
N ASN A 294 -36.64 15.93 -19.79
CA ASN A 294 -37.03 15.66 -21.16
C ASN A 294 -36.02 16.15 -22.19
N SER A 295 -36.27 15.86 -23.47
CA SER A 295 -35.48 16.32 -24.62
C SER A 295 -35.30 17.84 -24.70
N PHE A 296 -36.09 18.63 -23.97
CA PHE A 296 -35.97 20.09 -23.84
C PHE A 296 -35.27 20.53 -22.55
N GLY A 297 -34.71 19.59 -21.78
CA GLY A 297 -34.00 19.84 -20.53
C GLY A 297 -34.90 20.15 -19.33
N SER A 298 -36.23 20.03 -19.46
CA SER A 298 -37.17 20.31 -18.37
C SER A 298 -37.48 19.05 -17.57
N ALA A 299 -37.68 19.19 -16.25
CA ALA A 299 -38.08 18.07 -15.39
C ALA A 299 -39.45 17.53 -15.80
N ASN A 300 -39.62 16.20 -15.73
CA ASN A 300 -40.90 15.51 -15.93
C ASN A 300 -41.42 14.97 -14.60
N ASN A 301 -42.74 14.96 -14.43
CA ASN A 301 -43.39 14.39 -13.24
C ASN A 301 -43.78 12.94 -13.53
N HIS A 302 -43.05 11.98 -13.00
CA HIS A 302 -43.33 10.55 -13.19
C HIS A 302 -43.46 9.81 -11.87
N VAL A 303 -44.41 8.88 -11.81
CA VAL A 303 -44.53 7.92 -10.71
C VAL A 303 -43.86 6.63 -11.13
N LEU A 304 -42.92 6.16 -10.32
CA LEU A 304 -42.16 4.94 -10.55
C LEU A 304 -42.44 3.91 -9.47
N GLY A 305 -42.54 2.66 -9.90
CA GLY A 305 -42.54 1.47 -9.04
C GLY A 305 -41.20 0.78 -9.06
N VAL A 306 -40.71 0.39 -7.88
CA VAL A 306 -39.51 -0.43 -7.72
C VAL A 306 -39.85 -1.91 -7.97
N LEU A 307 -39.20 -2.52 -8.95
CA LEU A 307 -39.33 -3.95 -9.27
C LEU A 307 -38.21 -4.78 -8.64
N SER A 308 -37.00 -4.25 -8.58
CA SER A 308 -35.85 -4.91 -7.97
C SER A 308 -34.76 -3.91 -7.64
N VAL A 309 -34.03 -4.16 -6.55
CA VAL A 309 -32.83 -3.42 -6.16
C VAL A 309 -31.74 -4.42 -5.78
N LEU A 310 -30.55 -4.25 -6.34
CA LEU A 310 -29.32 -4.86 -5.85
C LEU A 310 -28.32 -3.73 -5.64
N LEU A 311 -27.85 -3.54 -4.42
CA LEU A 311 -26.80 -2.56 -4.11
C LEU A 311 -25.79 -3.19 -3.16
N SER A 312 -24.53 -3.30 -3.58
CA SER A 312 -23.45 -3.80 -2.73
C SER A 312 -22.32 -2.79 -2.61
N VAL A 313 -21.69 -2.81 -1.43
CA VAL A 313 -20.44 -2.11 -1.15
C VAL A 313 -19.42 -3.15 -0.72
N ASP A 314 -18.35 -3.27 -1.51
CA ASP A 314 -17.23 -4.14 -1.22
C ASP A 314 -15.97 -3.27 -1.05
N SER A 315 -15.05 -3.66 -0.17
CA SER A 315 -13.78 -2.93 0.04
C SER A 315 -12.59 -3.86 -0.11
N ILE A 316 -11.46 -3.32 -0.57
CA ILE A 316 -10.20 -4.06 -0.62
C ILE A 316 -9.29 -3.53 0.47
N THR A 317 -8.83 -4.42 1.35
CA THR A 317 -7.75 -4.15 2.30
C THR A 317 -6.50 -4.87 1.85
N ARG A 318 -5.36 -4.16 1.85
CA ARG A 318 -4.06 -4.80 1.81
C ARG A 318 -3.84 -5.51 3.16
N THR A 319 -3.45 -6.77 3.08
CA THR A 319 -3.13 -7.64 4.23
C THR A 319 -1.71 -8.15 4.06
#